data_AF-A0A210PTI3-F1
#
_entry.id   AF-A0A210PTI3-F1
#
_cell.length_a   1.000
_cell.length_b   1.000
_cell.length_c   1.000
_cell.angle_alpha   90.00
_cell.angle_beta   90.00
_cell.angle_gamma   90.00
#
_symmetry.space_group_name_H-M   'P 1'
#
loop_
_entity.id
_entity.type
_entity.pdbx_description
1 polymer ?
#
loop_
_entity_poly.entity_id
_entity_poly.type
_entity_poly.pdbx_seq_one_letter_code
_entity_poly.pdbx_strand_id
1 'polypeptide(L)'
;MQGVIYNIQGVIYNIQGVIYNLQGVMYIIQGVVYNKQGVINNIHGAINNIQGVIYNRQDVLYNRQGVICNIQGVMYNIQGVTYNIQGVIYNVQGVIYNI
;
A
#
# COMPACT_ATOMS: atom_id res chain seq x y z
N MET A 1 -10.93 3.35 -14.28
CA MET A 1 -12.37 3.05 -14.18
C MET A 1 -12.86 3.51 -12.81
N GLN A 2 -14.18 3.53 -12.60
CA GLN A 2 -14.79 3.57 -11.27
C GLN A 2 -15.41 2.20 -11.01
N GLY A 3 -15.20 1.61 -9.84
CA GLY A 3 -15.84 0.34 -9.48
C GLY A 3 -14.97 -0.57 -8.63
N VAL A 4 -15.39 -1.83 -8.57
CA VAL A 4 -14.69 -2.90 -7.83
C VAL A 4 -14.00 -3.83 -8.83
N ILE A 5 -12.71 -4.07 -8.65
CA ILE A 5 -11.91 -4.96 -9.51
C ILE A 5 -11.41 -6.13 -8.68
N TYR A 6 -11.59 -7.34 -9.21
CA TYR A 6 -10.99 -8.56 -8.70
C TYR A 6 -9.98 -9.07 -9.72
N ASN A 7 -8.74 -9.27 -9.29
CA ASN A 7 -7.67 -9.76 -10.14
C ASN A 7 -6.87 -10.84 -9.43
N ILE A 8 -6.59 -11.92 -10.15
CA ILE A 8 -5.76 -13.01 -9.62
C ILE A 8 -4.28 -12.68 -9.86
N GLN A 9 -3.92 -12.29 -11.08
CA GLN A 9 -2.55 -11.99 -11.43
C GLN A 9 -2.49 -10.93 -12.52
N GLY A 10 -1.62 -9.94 -12.37
CA GLY A 10 -1.32 -9.00 -13.45
C GLY A 10 -1.04 -7.58 -12.99
N VAL A 11 -1.25 -6.65 -13.91
CA VAL A 11 -1.07 -5.22 -13.69
C VAL A 11 -2.41 -4.51 -13.80
N ILE A 12 -2.73 -3.68 -12.81
CA ILE A 12 -3.99 -2.92 -12.76
C ILE A 12 -3.67 -1.43 -12.73
N TYR A 13 -4.32 -0.68 -13.61
CA TYR A 13 -4.36 0.78 -13.59
C TYR A 13 -5.78 1.22 -13.27
N ASN A 14 -5.98 1.96 -12.19
CA ASN A 14 -7.30 2.44 -11.83
C ASN A 14 -7.28 3.87 -11.31
N ILE A 15 -8.28 4.66 -11.71
CA ILE A 15 -8.40 6.05 -11.26
C ILE A 15 -9.07 6.06 -9.89
N GLN A 16 -10.20 5.37 -9.76
CA GLN A 16 -10.97 5.38 -8.53
C GLN A 16 -11.63 4.03 -8.27
N GLY A 17 -11.58 3.53 -7.03
CA GLY A 17 -12.39 2.36 -6.67
C GLY A 17 -11.79 1.46 -5.61
N VAL A 18 -12.27 0.22 -5.58
CA VAL A 18 -11.80 -0.83 -4.67
C VAL A 18 -11.16 -1.94 -5.48
N ILE A 19 -9.97 -2.38 -5.09
CA ILE A 19 -9.25 -3.42 -5.83
C ILE A 19 -8.86 -4.54 -4.88
N TYR A 20 -9.21 -5.77 -5.25
CA TYR A 20 -8.73 -7.00 -4.65
C TYR A 20 -7.78 -7.68 -5.63
N ASN A 21 -6.50 -7.77 -5.28
CA ASN A 21 -5.49 -8.41 -6.10
C ASN A 21 -4.76 -9.52 -5.32
N LEU A 22 -4.65 -10.71 -5.91
CA LEU A 22 -3.90 -11.79 -5.29
C LEU A 22 -2.40 -11.61 -5.54
N GLN A 23 -2.00 -11.33 -6.77
CA GLN A 23 -0.59 -11.12 -7.13
C GLN A 23 -0.42 -10.06 -8.21
N GLY A 24 0.49 -9.10 -8.01
CA GLY A 24 0.99 -8.27 -9.11
C GLY A 24 1.18 -6.80 -8.76
N VAL A 25 1.00 -5.93 -9.74
CA VAL A 25 1.33 -4.50 -9.64
C VAL A 25 0.09 -3.65 -9.80
N MET A 26 -0.09 -2.66 -8.93
CA MET A 26 -1.24 -1.77 -8.96
C MET A 26 -0.82 -0.31 -8.96
N TYR A 27 -1.46 0.47 -9.83
CA TYR A 27 -1.34 1.93 -9.90
C TYR A 27 -2.71 2.55 -9.73
N ILE A 28 -2.91 3.26 -8.62
CA ILE A 28 -4.23 3.72 -8.17
C ILE A 28 -4.15 5.19 -7.75
N ILE A 29 -5.08 6.01 -8.24
CA ILE A 29 -5.12 7.43 -7.84
C ILE A 29 -5.88 7.58 -6.52
N GLN A 30 -7.08 7.03 -6.43
CA GLN A 30 -7.91 7.12 -5.22
C GLN A 30 -8.61 5.79 -4.94
N GLY A 31 -8.44 5.19 -3.78
CA GLY A 31 -9.17 3.96 -3.52
C GLY A 31 -8.77 3.16 -2.30
N VAL A 32 -9.41 1.99 -2.21
CA VAL A 32 -9.08 0.98 -1.21
C VAL A 32 -8.48 -0.23 -1.91
N VAL A 33 -7.34 -0.69 -1.40
CA VAL A 33 -6.55 -1.75 -2.03
C VAL A 33 -6.36 -2.89 -1.05
N TYR A 34 -6.72 -4.10 -1.48
CA TYR A 34 -6.42 -5.35 -0.79
C TYR A 34 -5.50 -6.17 -1.68
N ASN A 35 -4.26 -6.39 -1.24
CA ASN A 35 -3.27 -7.12 -2.01
C ASN A 35 -2.65 -8.24 -1.18
N LYS A 36 -2.56 -9.44 -1.73
CA LYS A 36 -1.81 -10.52 -1.06
C LYS A 36 -0.31 -10.41 -1.34
N GLN A 37 0.08 -10.21 -2.60
CA GLN A 37 1.49 -10.12 -2.95
C GLN A 37 1.76 -9.13 -4.09
N GLY A 38 2.71 -8.22 -3.89
CA GLY A 38 3.28 -7.45 -5.00
C GLY A 38 3.51 -5.97 -4.70
N VAL A 39 3.34 -5.13 -5.72
CA VAL A 39 3.73 -3.71 -5.66
C VAL A 39 2.51 -2.82 -5.82
N ILE A 40 2.39 -1.81 -4.97
CA ILE A 40 1.27 -0.88 -4.98
C ILE A 40 1.81 0.54 -5.02
N ASN A 41 1.34 1.31 -6.00
CA ASN A 41 1.51 2.76 -6.07
C ASN A 41 0.13 3.39 -5.90
N ASN A 42 -0.12 4.05 -4.76
CA ASN A 42 -1.42 4.68 -4.47
C ASN A 42 -1.25 6.15 -4.09
N ILE A 43 -2.12 7.05 -4.58
CA ILE A 43 -2.04 8.46 -4.22
C ILE A 43 -2.85 8.77 -2.96
N HIS A 44 -4.12 8.35 -2.91
CA HIS A 44 -5.02 8.59 -1.77
C HIS A 44 -5.90 7.39 -1.43
N GLY A 45 -6.21 7.22 -0.15
CA GLY A 45 -7.11 6.20 0.36
C GLY A 45 -6.48 5.25 1.37
N ALA A 46 -6.63 3.93 1.15
CA ALA A 46 -6.22 2.92 2.11
C ALA A 46 -5.67 1.66 1.44
N ILE A 47 -4.65 1.05 2.04
CA ILE A 47 -4.05 -0.18 1.52
C ILE A 47 -3.92 -1.19 2.65
N ASN A 48 -4.30 -2.43 2.36
CA ASN A 48 -3.97 -3.61 3.13
C ASN A 48 -3.18 -4.58 2.24
N ASN A 49 -1.90 -4.77 2.57
CA ASN A 49 -0.96 -5.61 1.82
C ASN A 49 -0.38 -6.69 2.72
N ILE A 50 -0.39 -7.95 2.28
CA ILE A 50 0.25 -9.03 3.04
C ILE A 50 1.76 -9.03 2.81
N GLN A 51 2.20 -9.01 1.56
CA GLN A 51 3.62 -9.05 1.22
C GLN A 51 3.96 -8.15 0.05
N GLY A 52 4.96 -7.28 0.20
CA GLY A 52 5.59 -6.61 -0.94
C GLY A 52 5.94 -5.15 -0.68
N VAL A 53 5.80 -4.32 -1.71
CA VAL A 53 6.28 -2.93 -1.71
C VAL A 53 5.12 -1.97 -1.91
N ILE A 54 5.04 -0.96 -1.05
CA ILE A 54 4.02 0.09 -1.14
C ILE A 54 4.72 1.43 -1.31
N TYR A 55 4.34 2.17 -2.33
CA TYR A 55 4.61 3.59 -2.45
C TYR A 55 3.29 4.33 -2.36
N ASN A 56 3.18 5.26 -1.41
CA ASN A 56 1.98 6.04 -1.27
C ASN A 56 2.22 7.49 -0.87
N ARG A 57 1.24 8.34 -1.18
CA ARG A 57 1.29 9.77 -0.86
C ARG A 57 0.46 10.11 0.38
N GLN A 58 -0.81 9.74 0.44
CA GLN A 58 -1.75 10.12 1.50
C GLN A 58 -2.71 8.99 1.88
N ASP A 59 -2.24 8.00 2.66
CA ASP A 59 -3.07 6.85 3.02
C ASP A 59 -3.00 6.41 4.48
N VAL A 60 -3.96 5.56 4.84
CA VAL A 60 -3.83 4.60 5.94
C VAL A 60 -3.34 3.26 5.38
N LEU A 61 -2.22 2.76 5.90
CA LEU A 61 -1.57 1.55 5.42
C LEU A 61 -1.49 0.47 6.49
N TYR A 62 -1.80 -0.76 6.08
CA TYR A 62 -1.50 -1.98 6.82
C TYR A 62 -0.65 -2.89 5.94
N ASN A 63 0.56 -3.20 6.37
CA ASN A 63 1.46 -4.12 5.68
C ASN A 63 1.96 -5.20 6.65
N ARG A 64 1.83 -6.48 6.29
CA ARG A 64 2.39 -7.55 7.12
C ARG A 64 3.88 -7.72 6.88
N GLN A 65 4.33 -7.75 5.63
CA GLN A 65 5.75 -7.95 5.32
C GLN A 65 6.19 -7.11 4.12
N GLY A 66 7.27 -6.35 4.28
CA GLY A 66 7.98 -5.73 3.16
C GLY A 66 8.34 -4.27 3.37
N VAL A 67 8.30 -3.49 2.29
CA VAL A 67 8.81 -2.12 2.25
C VAL A 67 7.67 -1.14 2.04
N ILE A 68 7.65 -0.07 2.82
CA ILE A 68 6.69 1.01 2.67
C ILE A 68 7.43 2.33 2.50
N CYS A 69 7.04 3.13 1.51
CA CYS A 69 7.46 4.50 1.32
C CYS A 69 6.22 5.40 1.32
N ASN A 70 6.05 6.20 2.38
CA ASN A 70 4.88 7.05 2.59
C ASN A 70 5.27 8.51 2.77
N ILE A 71 4.53 9.42 2.13
CA ILE A 71 4.72 10.86 2.32
C ILE A 71 3.94 11.34 3.54
N GLN A 72 2.65 11.01 3.62
CA GLN A 72 1.77 11.47 4.69
C GLN A 72 0.76 10.38 5.05
N GLY A 73 0.59 10.08 6.34
CA GLY A 73 -0.51 9.22 6.77
C GLY A 73 -0.26 8.40 8.03
N VAL A 74 -0.94 7.27 8.14
CA VAL A 74 -0.80 6.34 9.26
C VAL A 74 -0.39 4.98 8.71
N MET A 75 0.66 4.41 9.29
CA MET A 75 1.22 3.13 8.84
C MET A 75 1.31 2.11 9.96
N TYR A 76 0.90 0.89 9.66
CA TYR A 76 1.12 -0.29 10.47
C TYR A 76 1.94 -1.28 9.65
N ASN A 77 3.18 -1.54 10.06
CA ASN A 77 4.07 -2.51 9.43
C ASN A 77 4.47 -3.58 10.45
N ILE A 78 4.20 -4.86 10.16
CA ILE A 78 4.60 -5.93 11.09
C ILE A 78 6.07 -6.27 10.91
N GLN A 79 6.51 -6.51 9.68
CA GLN A 79 7.90 -6.86 9.40
C GLN A 79 8.44 -6.12 8.18
N GLY A 80 9.49 -5.32 8.37
CA GLY A 80 10.30 -4.78 7.27
C GLY A 80 10.68 -3.32 7.41
N VAL A 81 10.80 -2.64 6.28
CA VAL A 81 11.39 -1.29 6.22
C VAL A 81 10.31 -0.26 5.91
N THR A 82 10.34 0.85 6.63
CA THR A 82 9.40 1.95 6.45
C THR A 82 10.15 3.26 6.28
N TYR A 83 9.89 3.95 5.18
CA TYR A 83 10.30 5.33 4.91
C TYR A 83 9.08 6.24 5.04
N ASN A 84 9.19 7.29 5.83
CA ASN A 84 8.10 8.22 6.10
C ASN A 84 8.58 9.67 6.14
N ILE A 85 7.79 10.60 5.61
CA ILE A 85 8.04 12.04 5.78
C ILE A 85 7.17 12.60 6.91
N GLN A 86 5.85 12.41 6.86
CA GLN A 86 4.92 12.91 7.87
C GLN A 86 3.90 11.86 8.27
N GLY A 87 3.59 11.81 9.57
CA GLY A 87 2.51 10.98 10.09
C GLY A 87 2.94 10.01 11.18
N VAL A 88 2.10 9.00 11.40
CA VAL A 88 2.24 8.06 12.53
C VAL A 88 2.64 6.69 12.02
N ILE A 89 3.62 6.06 12.69
CA ILE A 89 4.15 4.75 12.32
C ILE A 89 4.09 3.81 13.51
N TYR A 90 3.50 2.66 13.28
CA TYR A 90 3.55 1.50 14.16
C TYR A 90 4.31 0.39 13.43
N ASN A 91 5.59 0.22 13.75
CA ASN A 91 6.41 -0.88 13.22
C ASN A 91 6.72 -1.88 14.34
N VAL A 92 6.46 -3.17 14.11
CA VAL A 92 6.73 -4.22 15.12
C VAL A 92 8.16 -4.71 15.01
N GLN A 93 8.59 -5.12 13.81
CA GLN A 93 9.94 -5.64 13.58
C GLN A 93 10.53 -5.07 12.29
N GLY A 94 11.51 -4.20 12.42
CA GLY A 94 12.31 -3.76 11.29
C GLY A 94 12.87 -2.36 11.48
N VAL A 95 13.02 -1.63 10.38
CA VAL A 95 13.73 -0.35 10.36
C VAL A 95 12.77 0.76 9.94
N ILE A 96 12.80 1.87 10.66
CA ILE A 96 12.08 3.09 10.33
C ILE A 96 13.09 4.18 9.94
N TYR A 97 12.85 4.81 8.80
CA TYR A 97 13.49 6.04 8.38
C TYR A 97 12.45 7.15 8.33
N ASN A 98 12.50 8.07 9.28
CA ASN A 98 11.70 9.31 9.28
C ASN A 98 12.56 10.44 8.73
N ILE A 99 12.06 11.12 7.69
CA ILE A 99 12.74 12.20 6.98
C ILE A 99 12.12 13.54 7.37
#